data_AF-A0A1M2VFN9-F1
#
_entry.id   AF-A0A1M2VFN9-F1
#
_cell.length_a   1.000
_cell.length_b   1.000
_cell.length_c   1.000
_cell.angle_alpha   90.00
_cell.angle_beta   90.00
_cell.angle_gamma   90.00
#
_symmetry.space_group_name_H-M   'P 1'
#
loop_
_entity.id
_entity.type
_entity.pdbx_description
1 polymer ?
#
loop_
_entity_poly.entity_id
_entity_poly.type
_entity_poly.pdbx_seq_one_letter_code
_entity_poly.pdbx_strand_id
1 'polypeptide(L)'
;MEHLSIEAVPEYGVGYSHKTGLLYGSDIGLFAHLTSFSSRSVRVAPDALLALGRLPCLESLLLHVNSDEYTWNALPHERGAVFFPVLLQLTLHKIDFEWSTAFLNLLTTPSLHALSIRSPADPLPTPIVFNALCAAIGRLPSASSITDIFVTIGGILFEQRICCGHEIYWSEDIAPLFSLRTALRRLIITGQCVIVVDDVALAAMVENWPHIVELVLTWAWNIDIRPQAARSPEDDDFPYATAWGLLRLAQRCPRMTKLALAVDLRLAPPPDSQREHPIIPPVPLSGNSVPALVEFDARGSLLGDTVGVASFLSLVFPGLEIILPLEPGWWEMQRLYRWLVRVRAQERAFGQKSGRLRQRAG
;
A
#
# COMPACT_ATOMS: atom_id res chain seq x y z
N MET A 1 3.34 5.56 32.01
CA MET A 1 3.52 5.53 30.55
C MET A 1 5.01 5.74 30.32
N GLU A 2 5.74 4.65 30.10
CA GLU A 2 7.19 4.71 29.89
C GLU A 2 7.45 4.52 28.40
N HIS A 3 7.97 5.56 27.77
CA HIS A 3 8.35 5.58 26.37
C HIS A 3 9.88 5.71 26.30
N LEU A 4 10.54 4.74 25.68
CA LEU A 4 11.99 4.77 25.48
C LEU A 4 12.28 4.98 24.00
N SER A 5 12.89 6.12 23.67
CA SER A 5 13.46 6.37 22.34
C SER A 5 14.97 6.45 22.48
N ILE A 6 15.68 5.61 21.74
CA ILE A 6 17.14 5.62 21.68
C ILE A 6 17.53 6.11 20.29
N GLU A 7 18.02 7.33 20.23
CA GLU A 7 18.54 7.94 19.02
C GLU A 7 20.00 8.32 19.25
N ALA A 8 20.90 7.77 18.43
CA ALA A 8 22.24 8.31 18.30
C ALA A 8 22.14 9.72 17.71
N VAL A 9 22.77 10.69 18.36
CA VAL A 9 22.88 12.05 17.85
C VAL A 9 23.71 12.00 16.57
N PRO A 10 23.16 12.41 15.41
CA PRO A 10 23.93 12.43 14.17
C PRO A 10 25.06 13.46 14.34
N GLU A 11 26.31 13.01 14.27
CA GLU A 11 27.43 13.91 14.10
C GLU A 11 27.25 14.60 12.74
N TYR A 12 26.94 15.89 12.75
CA TYR A 12 26.78 16.72 11.56
C TYR A 12 28.16 16.99 10.93
N GLY A 13 28.76 15.95 10.34
CA GLY A 13 29.97 16.01 9.52
C GLY A 13 29.66 15.56 8.10
N VAL A 14 29.94 16.43 7.12
CA VAL A 14 29.72 16.15 5.70
C VAL A 14 30.54 14.94 5.27
N GLY A 15 29.88 13.79 5.06
CA GLY A 15 30.45 12.65 4.33
C GLY A 15 30.77 11.36 5.10
N TYR A 16 30.38 11.20 6.37
CA TYR A 16 30.73 10.00 7.14
C TYR A 16 29.57 9.02 7.34
N SER A 17 29.88 7.74 7.12
CA SER A 17 29.11 6.60 7.63
C SER A 17 28.86 6.83 9.12
N HIS A 18 27.61 7.17 9.48
CA HIS A 18 27.25 7.36 10.88
C HIS A 18 27.60 6.07 11.63
N LYS A 19 28.51 6.16 12.62
CA LYS A 19 28.72 5.08 13.57
C LYS A 19 27.38 4.85 14.26
N THR A 20 26.68 3.80 13.85
CA THR A 20 25.43 3.40 14.49
C THR A 20 25.79 2.84 15.85
N GLY A 21 25.13 3.34 16.90
CA GLY A 21 25.25 2.74 18.23
C GLY A 21 24.74 1.29 18.18
N LEU A 22 25.19 0.46 19.11
CA LEU A 22 24.68 -0.90 19.29
C LEU A 22 24.07 -1.01 20.69
N LEU A 23 22.79 -1.40 20.75
CA LEU A 23 22.13 -1.78 21.98
C LEU A 23 22.29 -3.29 22.16
N TYR A 24 23.02 -3.67 23.21
CA TYR A 24 23.26 -5.06 23.60
C TYR A 24 22.86 -5.27 25.06
N GLY A 25 22.79 -6.53 25.48
CA GLY A 25 22.46 -6.91 26.84
C GLY A 25 20.97 -7.16 27.07
N SER A 26 20.68 -7.94 28.11
CA SER A 26 19.32 -8.31 28.48
C SER A 26 18.67 -7.37 29.49
N ASP A 27 19.38 -6.34 29.95
CA ASP A 27 18.93 -5.39 30.97
C ASP A 27 17.71 -4.57 30.50
N ILE A 28 17.50 -4.45 29.19
CA ILE A 28 16.28 -3.83 28.66
C ILE A 28 15.01 -4.62 29.04
N GLY A 29 15.16 -5.90 29.38
CA GLY A 29 14.08 -6.72 29.94
C GLY A 29 13.61 -6.28 31.33
N LEU A 30 14.36 -5.43 32.03
CA LEU A 30 14.00 -4.91 33.35
C LEU A 30 12.92 -3.82 33.28
N PHE A 31 12.70 -3.21 32.10
CA PHE A 31 11.66 -2.20 31.90
C PHE A 31 10.28 -2.83 31.67
N ALA A 32 9.75 -3.53 32.68
CA ALA A 32 8.50 -4.29 32.59
C ALA A 32 7.28 -3.43 32.20
N HIS A 33 7.33 -2.11 32.39
CA HIS A 33 6.27 -1.16 32.05
C HIS A 33 6.51 -0.39 30.75
N LEU A 34 7.55 -0.76 29.98
CA LEU A 34 7.87 -0.14 28.70
C LEU A 34 6.75 -0.43 27.70
N THR A 35 6.10 0.62 27.22
CA THR A 35 4.99 0.50 26.24
C THR A 35 5.43 0.74 24.81
N SER A 36 6.53 1.48 24.62
CA SER A 36 7.02 1.86 23.30
C SER A 36 8.54 1.89 23.30
N PHE A 37 9.13 1.19 22.34
CA PHE A 37 10.56 1.20 22.07
C PHE A 37 10.83 1.67 20.64
N SER A 38 11.73 2.64 20.49
CA SER A 38 12.15 3.14 19.17
C SER A 38 13.66 3.22 19.05
N SER A 39 14.20 2.60 18.00
CA SER A 39 15.62 2.60 17.69
C SER A 39 15.84 2.82 16.19
N ARG A 40 15.93 4.09 15.76
CA ARG A 40 16.14 4.43 14.33
C ARG A 40 17.60 4.42 13.92
N SER A 41 18.48 4.90 14.78
CA SER A 41 19.92 5.06 14.49
C SER A 41 20.81 4.15 15.33
N VAL A 42 20.23 3.44 16.30
CA VAL A 42 20.91 2.42 17.10
C VAL A 42 20.47 1.04 16.60
N ARG A 43 21.43 0.15 16.38
CA ARG A 43 21.17 -1.23 16.02
C ARG A 43 20.84 -2.02 17.28
N VAL A 44 19.83 -2.87 17.22
CA VAL A 44 19.49 -3.76 18.33
C VAL A 44 20.19 -5.09 18.11
N ALA A 45 20.98 -5.53 19.09
CA ALA A 45 21.64 -6.83 19.09
C ALA A 45 20.64 -7.96 19.42
N PRO A 46 20.95 -9.23 19.08
CA PRO A 46 20.02 -10.34 19.26
C PRO A 46 19.53 -10.55 20.70
N ASP A 47 20.41 -10.41 21.70
CA ASP A 47 20.08 -10.58 23.12
C ASP A 47 19.13 -9.48 23.63
N ALA A 48 19.36 -8.23 23.22
CA ALA A 48 18.48 -7.12 23.50
C ALA A 48 17.10 -7.29 22.82
N LEU A 49 17.06 -7.80 21.59
CA LEU A 49 15.79 -8.10 20.90
C LEU A 49 14.99 -9.18 21.62
N LEU A 50 15.65 -10.25 22.09
CA LEU A 50 15.02 -11.29 22.88
C LEU A 50 14.46 -10.76 24.21
N ALA A 51 15.19 -9.85 24.87
CA ALA A 51 14.73 -9.21 26.09
C ALA A 51 13.52 -8.29 25.84
N LEU A 52 13.55 -7.48 24.78
CA LEU A 52 12.41 -6.66 24.33
C LEU A 52 11.17 -7.52 24.03
N GLY A 53 11.37 -8.66 23.37
CA GLY A 53 10.28 -9.58 23.03
C GLY A 53 9.56 -10.20 24.22
N ARG A 54 10.16 -10.17 25.42
CA ARG A 54 9.55 -10.67 26.65
C ARG A 54 8.81 -9.59 27.46
N LEU A 55 8.88 -8.33 27.03
CA LEU A 55 8.22 -7.25 27.75
C LEU A 55 6.70 -7.36 27.64
N PRO A 56 5.97 -7.43 28.77
CA PRO A 56 4.54 -7.74 28.77
C PRO A 56 3.67 -6.57 28.33
N CYS A 57 4.22 -5.34 28.34
CA CYS A 57 3.49 -4.11 28.03
C CYS A 57 3.92 -3.47 26.70
N LEU A 58 4.85 -4.06 25.94
CA LEU A 58 5.41 -3.44 24.74
C LEU A 58 4.41 -3.47 23.57
N GLU A 59 3.75 -2.35 23.33
CA GLU A 59 2.72 -2.16 22.32
C GLU A 59 3.28 -1.65 20.98
N SER A 60 4.36 -0.87 21.01
CA SER A 60 4.99 -0.29 19.81
C SER A 60 6.48 -0.57 19.74
N LEU A 61 6.92 -1.09 18.60
CA LEU A 61 8.31 -1.45 18.33
C LEU A 61 8.78 -0.86 17.01
N LEU A 62 9.73 0.06 17.06
CA LEU A 62 10.54 0.45 15.91
C LEU A 62 11.94 -0.15 16.06
N LEU A 63 12.27 -1.03 15.13
CA LEU A 63 13.50 -1.82 15.14
C LEU A 63 14.39 -1.43 13.97
N HIS A 64 15.69 -1.30 14.25
CA HIS A 64 16.76 -1.26 13.26
C HIS A 64 17.79 -2.31 13.69
N VAL A 65 18.14 -3.23 12.80
CA VAL A 65 19.12 -4.29 13.05
C VAL A 65 20.17 -4.29 11.95
N ASN A 66 21.32 -4.88 12.25
CA ASN A 66 22.26 -5.31 11.21
C ASN A 66 22.03 -6.79 10.95
N SER A 67 21.43 -7.15 9.81
CA SER A 67 21.08 -8.54 9.51
C SER A 67 22.28 -9.47 9.46
N ASP A 68 23.46 -8.98 9.07
CA ASP A 68 24.72 -9.74 9.07
C ASP A 68 25.14 -10.23 10.47
N GLU A 69 24.71 -9.52 11.53
CA GLU A 69 25.01 -9.89 12.93
C GLU A 69 24.05 -10.96 13.46
N TYR A 70 22.93 -11.20 12.78
CA TYR A 70 21.93 -12.19 13.17
C TYR A 70 22.23 -13.52 12.50
N THR A 71 22.96 -14.39 13.20
CA THR A 71 22.92 -15.81 12.85
C THR A 71 21.52 -16.32 13.13
N TRP A 72 20.79 -16.81 12.11
CA TRP A 72 19.44 -17.37 12.28
C TRP A 72 19.37 -18.44 13.38
N ASN A 73 20.50 -19.08 13.66
CA ASN A 73 20.70 -20.02 14.76
C ASN A 73 20.40 -19.42 16.16
N ALA A 74 20.54 -18.11 16.34
CA ALA A 74 20.33 -17.43 17.63
C ALA A 74 18.85 -17.17 17.93
N LEU A 75 17.99 -17.19 16.92
CA LEU A 75 16.55 -17.03 17.11
C LEU A 75 15.89 -18.41 17.28
N PRO A 76 14.90 -18.54 18.19
CA PRO A 76 14.19 -19.80 18.36
C PRO A 76 13.50 -20.18 17.06
N HIS A 77 13.78 -21.37 16.52
CA HIS A 77 13.29 -21.77 15.19
C HIS A 77 11.80 -22.17 15.23
N GLU A 78 11.26 -22.39 16.43
CA GLU A 78 9.89 -22.77 16.65
C GLU A 78 9.11 -21.61 17.30
N ARG A 79 7.84 -21.43 16.89
CA ARG A 79 6.88 -20.46 17.48
C ARG A 79 6.49 -20.78 18.95
N GLY A 80 7.33 -21.48 19.70
CA GLY A 80 7.03 -21.99 21.03
C GLY A 80 7.09 -20.93 22.14
N ALA A 81 7.84 -19.84 21.94
CA ALA A 81 7.91 -18.75 22.91
C ALA A 81 6.96 -17.62 22.53
N VAL A 82 6.19 -17.16 23.51
CA VAL A 82 5.32 -15.98 23.37
C VAL A 82 6.22 -14.76 23.35
N PHE A 83 6.47 -14.25 22.15
CA PHE A 83 7.19 -13.00 21.95
C PHE A 83 6.20 -11.92 21.57
N PHE A 84 6.38 -10.75 22.17
CA PHE A 84 5.60 -9.55 21.88
C PHE A 84 4.09 -9.75 22.11
N PRO A 85 3.65 -10.19 23.31
CA PRO A 85 2.27 -10.62 23.55
C PRO A 85 1.20 -9.57 23.29
N VAL A 86 1.54 -8.28 23.42
CA VAL A 86 0.62 -7.14 23.30
C VAL A 86 1.02 -6.17 22.17
N LEU A 87 1.89 -6.59 21.25
CA LEU A 87 2.43 -5.71 20.22
C LEU A 87 1.35 -5.34 19.21
N LEU A 88 1.06 -4.04 19.12
CA LEU A 88 0.07 -3.42 18.24
C LEU A 88 0.71 -2.81 16.99
N GLN A 89 1.94 -2.30 17.09
CA GLN A 89 2.62 -1.60 16.00
C GLN A 89 4.06 -2.09 15.85
N LEU A 90 4.43 -2.46 14.62
CA LEU A 90 5.78 -2.89 14.28
C LEU A 90 6.31 -2.06 13.11
N THR A 91 7.49 -1.47 13.28
CA THR A 91 8.24 -0.82 12.20
C THR A 91 9.63 -1.44 12.09
N LEU A 92 9.93 -2.04 10.94
CA LEU A 92 11.23 -2.59 10.56
C LEU A 92 11.95 -1.55 9.69
N HIS A 93 12.92 -0.84 10.27
CA HIS A 93 13.60 0.29 9.64
C HIS A 93 15.02 -0.07 9.20
N LYS A 94 15.29 0.07 7.90
CA LYS A 94 16.59 -0.24 7.29
C LYS A 94 17.00 -1.69 7.46
N ILE A 95 16.04 -2.58 7.24
CA ILE A 95 16.21 -4.02 7.38
C ILE A 95 15.87 -4.68 6.04
N ASP A 96 16.66 -5.67 5.62
CA ASP A 96 16.37 -6.46 4.42
C ASP A 96 15.09 -7.30 4.56
N PHE A 97 14.60 -7.79 3.42
CA PHE A 97 13.32 -8.47 3.36
C PHE A 97 13.40 -9.92 3.82
N GLU A 98 14.54 -10.58 3.66
CA GLU A 98 14.81 -11.93 4.14
C GLU A 98 14.73 -11.96 5.67
N TRP A 99 15.40 -11.02 6.33
CA TRP A 99 15.35 -10.85 7.78
C TRP A 99 13.96 -10.47 8.24
N SER A 100 13.32 -9.52 7.57
CA SER A 100 11.94 -9.14 7.89
C SER A 100 11.00 -10.34 7.79
N THR A 101 11.11 -11.15 6.74
CA THR A 101 10.32 -12.35 6.51
C THR A 101 10.50 -13.35 7.63
N ALA A 102 11.74 -13.67 7.97
CA ALA A 102 12.02 -14.65 9.01
C ALA A 102 11.67 -14.13 10.41
N PHE A 103 11.89 -12.85 10.72
CA PHE A 103 11.42 -12.24 11.97
C PHE A 103 9.89 -12.29 12.10
N LEU A 104 9.15 -11.93 11.05
CA LEU A 104 7.69 -12.03 11.06
C LEU A 104 7.20 -13.47 11.27
N ASN A 105 7.91 -14.48 10.77
CA ASN A 105 7.56 -15.88 11.01
C ASN A 105 7.71 -16.31 12.48
N LEU A 106 8.54 -15.61 13.26
CA LEU A 106 8.74 -15.82 14.70
C LEU A 106 7.69 -15.14 15.56
N LEU A 107 7.03 -14.10 15.04
CA LEU A 107 6.05 -13.34 15.81
C LEU A 107 4.83 -14.19 16.12
N THR A 108 4.48 -14.22 17.41
CA THR A 108 3.28 -14.89 17.94
C THR A 108 2.21 -13.91 18.40
N THR A 109 2.40 -12.60 18.15
CA THR A 109 1.44 -11.55 18.53
C THR A 109 0.08 -11.76 17.84
N PRO A 110 -1.02 -11.84 18.60
CA PRO A 110 -2.37 -11.88 18.06
C PRO A 110 -2.97 -10.48 17.81
N SER A 111 -2.27 -9.41 18.23
CA SER A 111 -2.85 -8.06 18.34
C SER A 111 -2.21 -7.02 17.42
N LEU A 112 -1.36 -7.43 16.48
CA LEU A 112 -0.75 -6.48 15.55
C LEU A 112 -1.82 -5.81 14.68
N HIS A 113 -1.79 -4.47 14.65
CA HIS A 113 -2.68 -3.64 13.85
C HIS A 113 -1.94 -2.90 12.73
N ALA A 114 -0.70 -2.47 12.99
CA ALA A 114 0.08 -1.73 12.01
C ALA A 114 1.46 -2.37 11.79
N LEU A 115 1.80 -2.56 10.52
CA LEU A 115 3.10 -3.07 10.08
C LEU A 115 3.73 -2.11 9.08
N SER A 116 4.94 -1.64 9.36
CA SER A 116 5.75 -0.87 8.43
C SER A 116 7.09 -1.54 8.20
N ILE A 117 7.49 -1.73 6.95
CA ILE A 117 8.76 -2.32 6.56
C ILE A 117 9.42 -1.36 5.59
N ARG A 118 10.65 -0.94 5.90
CA ARG A 118 11.42 -0.01 5.09
C ARG A 118 12.79 -0.63 4.84
N SER A 119 13.00 -1.08 3.61
CA SER A 119 14.26 -1.67 3.18
C SER A 119 14.93 -0.76 2.16
N PRO A 120 16.07 -0.13 2.50
CA PRO A 120 16.88 0.64 1.55
C PRO A 120 17.76 -0.28 0.69
N ALA A 121 17.40 -1.57 0.54
CA ALA A 121 18.28 -2.58 -0.04
C ALA A 121 18.71 -2.23 -1.47
N ASP A 122 20.02 -2.44 -1.70
CA ASP A 122 20.66 -2.52 -3.01
C ASP A 122 21.54 -3.79 -2.96
N PRO A 123 21.20 -4.86 -3.70
CA PRO A 123 20.16 -4.93 -4.73
C PRO A 123 18.72 -4.91 -4.18
N LEU A 124 17.77 -4.57 -5.05
CA LEU A 124 16.34 -4.66 -4.76
C LEU A 124 15.92 -6.13 -4.53
N PRO A 125 14.89 -6.38 -3.69
CA PRO A 125 14.47 -7.75 -3.39
C PRO A 125 13.83 -8.39 -4.60
N THR A 126 14.27 -9.60 -4.96
CA THR A 126 13.67 -10.37 -6.06
C THR A 126 12.18 -10.64 -5.81
N PRO A 127 11.37 -10.91 -6.85
CA PRO A 127 9.95 -11.25 -6.71
C PRO A 127 9.68 -12.38 -5.70
N ILE A 128 10.53 -13.41 -5.69
CA ILE A 128 10.42 -14.55 -4.76
C ILE A 128 10.58 -14.09 -3.30
N VAL A 129 11.55 -13.22 -3.01
CA VAL A 129 11.79 -12.69 -1.66
C VAL A 129 10.62 -11.81 -1.22
N PHE A 130 10.12 -10.97 -2.12
CA PHE A 130 8.97 -10.11 -1.83
C PHE A 130 7.68 -10.90 -1.63
N ASN A 131 7.45 -11.95 -2.43
CA ASN A 131 6.35 -12.88 -2.23
C ASN A 131 6.44 -13.61 -0.89
N ALA A 132 7.64 -14.07 -0.51
CA ALA A 132 7.87 -14.71 0.79
C ALA A 132 7.56 -13.76 1.96
N LEU A 133 7.90 -12.48 1.82
CA LEU A 133 7.53 -11.44 2.78
C LEU A 133 6.02 -11.29 2.88
N CYS A 134 5.33 -11.13 1.75
CA CYS A 134 3.87 -11.04 1.70
C CYS A 134 3.21 -12.28 2.34
N ALA A 135 3.75 -13.47 2.10
CA ALA A 135 3.28 -14.72 2.69
C ALA A 135 3.56 -14.82 4.18
N ALA A 136 4.65 -14.26 4.70
CA ALA A 136 4.89 -14.17 6.13
C ALA A 136 3.86 -13.25 6.81
N ILE A 137 3.57 -12.09 6.20
CA ILE A 137 2.55 -11.14 6.69
C ILE A 137 1.17 -11.82 6.74
N GLY A 138 0.75 -12.48 5.66
CA GLY A 138 -0.54 -13.19 5.60
C GLY A 138 -0.68 -14.35 6.60
N ARG A 139 0.44 -14.89 7.11
CA ARG A 139 0.47 -16.01 8.08
C ARG A 139 0.70 -15.56 9.53
N LEU A 140 0.70 -14.26 9.80
CA LEU A 140 0.75 -13.73 11.16
C LEU A 140 -0.51 -14.16 11.93
N PRO A 141 -0.41 -14.50 13.23
CA PRO A 141 -1.60 -14.78 14.05
C PRO A 141 -2.59 -13.61 14.08
N SER A 142 -2.07 -12.39 13.94
CA SER A 142 -2.79 -11.12 13.84
C SER A 142 -3.28 -10.77 12.42
N ALA A 143 -3.22 -11.68 11.45
CA ALA A 143 -3.60 -11.39 10.04
C ALA A 143 -5.00 -10.77 9.91
N SER A 144 -5.94 -11.16 10.78
CA SER A 144 -7.32 -10.64 10.81
C SER A 144 -7.47 -9.31 11.55
N SER A 145 -6.47 -8.85 12.30
CA SER A 145 -6.48 -7.59 13.05
C SER A 145 -5.66 -6.48 12.40
N ILE A 146 -4.81 -6.81 11.43
CA ILE A 146 -3.97 -5.84 10.72
C ILE A 146 -4.85 -4.89 9.92
N THR A 147 -4.77 -3.60 10.25
CA THR A 147 -5.45 -2.51 9.54
C THR A 147 -4.55 -1.81 8.55
N ASP A 148 -3.24 -1.76 8.83
CA ASP A 148 -2.32 -0.91 8.09
C ASP A 148 -1.02 -1.62 7.74
N ILE A 149 -0.67 -1.62 6.45
CA ILE A 149 0.58 -2.16 5.93
C ILE A 149 1.26 -1.11 5.08
N PHE A 150 2.52 -0.82 5.42
CA PHE A 150 3.39 0.09 4.68
C PHE A 150 4.69 -0.62 4.33
N VAL A 151 4.93 -0.86 3.05
CA VAL A 151 6.18 -1.44 2.55
C VAL A 151 6.88 -0.43 1.67
N THR A 152 8.13 -0.13 1.98
CA THR A 152 9.00 0.72 1.16
C THR A 152 10.16 -0.12 0.66
N ILE A 153 10.27 -0.23 -0.67
CA ILE A 153 11.26 -1.02 -1.39
C ILE A 153 12.33 -0.09 -1.97
N GLY A 154 13.59 -0.25 -1.58
CA GLY A 154 14.69 0.59 -2.05
C GLY A 154 14.71 2.00 -1.46
N GLY A 155 15.51 2.88 -2.09
CA GLY A 155 15.72 4.26 -1.66
C GLY A 155 14.51 5.17 -1.91
N ILE A 156 14.25 6.08 -0.97
CA ILE A 156 13.29 7.18 -1.15
C ILE A 156 14.01 8.45 -1.63
N LEU A 157 13.27 9.36 -2.29
CA LEU A 157 13.70 10.65 -2.86
C LEU A 157 14.76 11.45 -2.05
N PHE A 158 14.78 11.31 -0.73
CA PHE A 158 15.65 12.07 0.16
C PHE A 158 16.97 11.38 0.51
N GLU A 159 17.12 10.09 0.18
CA GLU A 159 18.36 9.35 0.37
C GLU A 159 19.17 9.43 -0.95
N GLN A 160 20.30 10.15 -0.93
CA GLN A 160 21.08 10.58 -2.11
C GLN A 160 21.63 9.46 -3.01
N ARG A 161 21.32 8.18 -2.74
CA ARG A 161 21.70 7.03 -3.55
C ARG A 161 20.49 6.55 -4.35
N ILE A 162 20.17 7.28 -5.41
CA ILE A 162 19.18 6.81 -6.38
C ILE A 162 19.88 5.79 -7.27
N CYS A 163 19.70 4.51 -6.97
CA CYS A 163 20.07 3.46 -7.92
C CYS A 163 19.13 3.55 -9.15
N CYS A 164 19.69 3.39 -10.35
CA CYS A 164 18.94 3.47 -11.61
C CYS A 164 18.04 2.24 -11.87
N GLY A 165 18.08 1.23 -10.99
CA GLY A 165 17.27 0.02 -11.12
C GLY A 165 15.87 0.18 -10.52
N HIS A 166 14.95 -0.59 -11.06
CA HIS A 166 13.66 -0.90 -10.46
C HIS A 166 13.39 -2.40 -10.62
N GLU A 167 12.59 -2.96 -9.74
CA GLU A 167 12.12 -4.34 -9.83
C GLU A 167 10.63 -4.34 -10.18
N ILE A 168 10.20 -5.33 -10.98
CA ILE A 168 8.81 -5.52 -11.36
C ILE A 168 8.22 -6.65 -10.52
N TYR A 169 7.11 -6.36 -9.84
CA TYR A 169 6.34 -7.31 -9.06
C TYR A 169 4.97 -7.48 -9.70
N TRP A 170 4.57 -8.72 -9.90
CA TRP A 170 3.28 -9.06 -10.47
C TRP A 170 2.24 -9.29 -9.38
N SER A 171 1.00 -9.49 -9.81
CA SER A 171 -0.12 -9.69 -8.91
C SER A 171 0.06 -10.91 -8.00
N GLU A 172 0.75 -11.95 -8.49
CA GLU A 172 1.07 -13.17 -7.77
C GLU A 172 2.04 -12.92 -6.61
N ASP A 173 2.91 -11.92 -6.74
CA ASP A 173 3.90 -11.59 -5.71
C ASP A 173 3.24 -10.98 -4.47
N ILE A 174 2.16 -10.21 -4.66
CA ILE A 174 1.37 -9.61 -3.57
C ILE A 174 0.13 -10.43 -3.19
N ALA A 175 -0.23 -11.45 -3.99
CA ALA A 175 -1.41 -12.28 -3.76
C ALA A 175 -1.51 -12.88 -2.35
N PRO A 176 -0.42 -13.26 -1.66
CA PRO A 176 -0.53 -13.74 -0.28
C PRO A 176 -1.18 -12.73 0.68
N LEU A 177 -1.10 -11.42 0.41
CA LEU A 177 -1.76 -10.38 1.20
C LEU A 177 -3.29 -10.42 1.08
N PHE A 178 -3.84 -11.05 0.03
CA PHE A 178 -5.30 -11.18 -0.14
C PHE A 178 -5.92 -12.03 0.98
N SER A 179 -5.11 -12.79 1.73
CA SER A 179 -5.55 -13.52 2.94
C SER A 179 -5.86 -12.61 4.14
N LEU A 180 -5.45 -11.34 4.12
CA LEU A 180 -5.69 -10.36 5.18
C LEU A 180 -7.14 -9.86 5.16
N ARG A 181 -8.05 -10.72 5.61
CA ARG A 181 -9.49 -10.50 5.45
C ARG A 181 -10.02 -9.40 6.36
N THR A 182 -10.91 -8.58 5.81
CA THR A 182 -11.87 -7.67 6.49
C THR A 182 -11.33 -6.47 7.26
N ALA A 183 -10.17 -6.55 7.92
CA ALA A 183 -9.66 -5.45 8.74
C ALA A 183 -8.79 -4.44 7.97
N LEU A 184 -8.20 -4.85 6.85
CA LEU A 184 -7.25 -4.02 6.11
C LEU A 184 -7.91 -2.73 5.61
N ARG A 185 -7.30 -1.60 5.98
CA ARG A 185 -7.73 -0.23 5.62
C ARG A 185 -6.71 0.48 4.77
N ARG A 186 -5.41 0.27 5.01
CA ARG A 186 -4.35 0.93 4.26
C ARG A 186 -3.33 -0.11 3.81
N LEU A 187 -3.14 -0.22 2.50
CA LEU A 187 -2.05 -0.95 1.89
C LEU A 187 -1.24 0.02 1.04
N ILE A 188 -0.01 0.27 1.46
CA ILE A 188 0.90 1.18 0.77
C ILE A 188 2.20 0.44 0.47
N ILE A 189 2.47 0.23 -0.81
CA ILE A 189 3.71 -0.35 -1.32
C ILE A 189 4.34 0.68 -2.28
N THR A 190 5.49 1.21 -1.89
CA THR A 190 6.15 2.33 -2.58
C THR A 190 7.65 2.13 -2.65
N GLY A 191 8.34 2.99 -3.40
CA GLY A 191 9.80 3.01 -3.52
C GLY A 191 10.26 2.79 -4.95
N GLN A 192 11.36 2.07 -5.13
CA GLN A 192 12.00 1.73 -6.42
C GLN A 192 11.41 0.44 -7.01
N CYS A 193 10.08 0.38 -7.14
CA CYS A 193 9.37 -0.79 -7.64
C CYS A 193 8.29 -0.43 -8.66
N VAL A 194 7.94 -1.40 -9.50
CA VAL A 194 6.75 -1.41 -10.35
C VAL A 194 5.87 -2.55 -9.87
N ILE A 195 4.59 -2.26 -9.61
CA ILE A 195 3.62 -3.30 -9.26
C ILE A 195 2.58 -3.36 -10.38
N VAL A 196 2.50 -4.51 -11.02
CA VAL A 196 1.55 -4.80 -12.09
C VAL A 196 0.41 -5.62 -11.53
N VAL A 197 -0.80 -5.10 -11.65
CA VAL A 197 -2.04 -5.73 -11.16
C VAL A 197 -3.01 -5.85 -12.33
N ASP A 198 -3.75 -6.95 -12.40
CA ASP A 198 -4.81 -7.16 -13.37
C ASP A 198 -6.22 -7.06 -12.74
N ASP A 199 -7.26 -7.17 -13.55
CA ASP A 199 -8.64 -7.11 -13.06
C ASP A 199 -9.04 -8.30 -12.15
N VAL A 200 -8.35 -9.45 -12.26
CA VAL A 200 -8.59 -10.64 -11.43
C VAL A 200 -8.09 -10.39 -10.02
N ALA A 201 -6.87 -9.87 -9.89
CA ALA A 201 -6.29 -9.46 -8.63
C ALA A 201 -7.09 -8.32 -7.99
N LEU A 202 -7.52 -7.31 -8.77
CA LEU A 202 -8.40 -6.27 -8.24
C LEU A 202 -9.74 -6.82 -7.71
N ALA A 203 -10.33 -7.81 -8.38
CA ALA A 203 -11.52 -8.47 -7.88
C ALA A 203 -11.26 -9.18 -6.54
N ALA A 204 -10.14 -9.91 -6.43
CA ALA A 204 -9.73 -10.56 -5.19
C ALA A 204 -9.48 -9.55 -4.06
N MET A 205 -8.81 -8.43 -4.34
CA MET A 205 -8.59 -7.33 -3.37
C MET A 205 -9.92 -6.78 -2.87
N VAL A 206 -10.85 -6.50 -3.78
CA VAL A 206 -12.18 -5.96 -3.46
C VAL A 206 -12.99 -6.92 -2.58
N GLU A 207 -12.94 -8.22 -2.87
CA GLU A 207 -13.65 -9.24 -2.09
C GLU A 207 -13.08 -9.40 -0.69
N ASN A 208 -11.76 -9.33 -0.54
CA ASN A 208 -11.10 -9.56 0.76
C ASN A 208 -10.96 -8.28 1.59
N TRP A 209 -10.94 -7.09 0.96
CA TRP A 209 -10.70 -5.79 1.59
C TRP A 209 -11.83 -4.75 1.33
N PRO A 210 -13.09 -5.05 1.68
CA PRO A 210 -14.23 -4.16 1.42
C PRO A 210 -14.17 -2.82 2.21
N HIS A 211 -13.24 -2.70 3.15
CA HIS A 211 -13.06 -1.53 4.01
C HIS A 211 -11.76 -0.76 3.70
N ILE A 212 -11.11 -1.06 2.58
CA ILE A 212 -9.92 -0.34 2.15
C ILE A 212 -10.23 1.15 1.97
N VAL A 213 -9.35 1.98 2.53
CA VAL A 213 -9.39 3.44 2.51
C VAL A 213 -8.27 3.96 1.61
N GLU A 214 -7.07 3.37 1.71
CA GLU A 214 -5.92 3.73 0.89
C GLU A 214 -5.33 2.48 0.25
N LEU A 215 -5.30 2.45 -1.08
CA LEU A 215 -4.61 1.43 -1.87
C LEU A 215 -3.55 2.12 -2.72
N VAL A 216 -2.29 1.98 -2.35
CA VAL A 216 -1.18 2.68 -2.99
C VAL A 216 -0.16 1.65 -3.45
N LEU A 217 -0.19 1.35 -4.75
CA LEU A 217 0.74 0.48 -5.46
C LEU A 217 1.45 1.34 -6.52
N THR A 218 2.26 2.29 -6.04
CA THR A 218 2.86 3.31 -6.93
C THR A 218 4.04 2.75 -7.68
N TRP A 219 4.19 3.17 -8.92
CA TRP A 219 5.42 3.00 -9.65
C TRP A 219 6.48 3.97 -9.16
N ALA A 220 7.75 3.58 -9.25
CA ALA A 220 8.84 4.44 -8.85
C ALA A 220 8.84 5.75 -9.64
N TRP A 221 9.04 6.85 -8.91
CA TRP A 221 8.98 8.22 -9.44
C TRP A 221 10.11 8.54 -10.44
N ASN A 222 11.19 7.75 -10.43
CA ASN A 222 12.37 7.90 -11.26
C ASN A 222 12.39 6.92 -12.45
N ILE A 223 11.32 6.17 -12.70
CA ILE A 223 11.24 5.30 -13.87
C ILE A 223 11.02 6.16 -15.11
N ASP A 224 11.84 5.93 -16.12
CA ASP A 224 11.62 6.45 -17.47
C ASP A 224 10.47 5.66 -18.11
N ILE A 225 9.25 6.13 -17.88
CA ILE A 225 8.05 5.49 -18.42
C ILE A 225 8.07 5.69 -19.94
N ARG A 226 8.07 4.58 -20.67
CA ARG A 226 8.04 4.62 -22.14
C ARG A 226 6.84 5.43 -22.63
N PRO A 227 6.96 6.19 -23.72
CA PRO A 227 5.84 6.90 -24.30
C PRO A 227 4.66 5.97 -24.53
N GLN A 228 3.45 6.43 -24.17
CA GLN A 228 2.25 5.61 -24.23
C GLN A 228 2.03 4.90 -25.58
N ALA A 229 2.35 5.57 -26.70
CA ALA A 229 2.19 5.02 -28.05
C ALA A 229 3.12 3.83 -28.37
N ALA A 230 4.18 3.64 -27.58
CA ALA A 230 5.16 2.57 -27.75
C ALA A 230 4.92 1.39 -26.80
N ARG A 231 3.95 1.49 -25.88
CA ARG A 231 3.68 0.44 -24.89
C ARG A 231 2.74 -0.62 -25.44
N SER A 232 3.12 -1.89 -25.32
CA SER A 232 2.35 -3.02 -25.80
C SER A 232 2.12 -4.06 -24.69
N PRO A 233 1.11 -4.93 -24.80
CA PRO A 233 0.85 -5.96 -23.80
C PRO A 233 2.05 -6.90 -23.55
N GLU A 234 2.97 -7.01 -24.50
CA GLU A 234 4.19 -7.81 -24.37
C GLU A 234 5.26 -7.16 -23.47
N ASP A 235 5.07 -5.89 -23.05
CA ASP A 235 5.96 -5.22 -22.11
C ASP A 235 5.74 -5.73 -20.67
N ASP A 236 6.84 -6.01 -19.96
CA ASP A 236 6.80 -6.53 -18.58
C ASP A 236 6.12 -5.58 -17.59
N ASP A 237 6.10 -4.28 -17.87
CA ASP A 237 5.49 -3.25 -17.02
C ASP A 237 4.06 -2.90 -17.44
N PHE A 238 3.46 -3.60 -18.41
CA PHE A 238 2.16 -3.24 -18.97
C PHE A 238 1.03 -3.23 -17.91
N PRO A 239 0.22 -2.16 -17.80
CA PRO A 239 -0.81 -2.08 -16.77
C PRO A 239 -2.07 -2.87 -17.17
N TYR A 240 -2.19 -4.09 -16.67
CA TYR A 240 -3.30 -5.00 -17.01
C TYR A 240 -4.63 -4.66 -16.33
N ALA A 241 -4.63 -3.90 -15.24
CA ALA A 241 -5.85 -3.38 -14.63
C ALA A 241 -6.56 -2.45 -15.60
N THR A 242 -7.88 -2.56 -15.71
CA THR A 242 -8.67 -1.76 -16.65
C THR A 242 -9.65 -0.83 -15.94
N ALA A 243 -10.37 -0.02 -16.73
CA ALA A 243 -11.53 0.74 -16.23
C ALA A 243 -12.58 -0.17 -15.54
N TRP A 244 -12.67 -1.46 -15.91
CA TRP A 244 -13.58 -2.40 -15.27
C TRP A 244 -13.16 -2.75 -13.84
N GLY A 245 -11.88 -3.02 -13.61
CA GLY A 245 -11.33 -3.21 -12.27
C GLY A 245 -11.55 -2.00 -11.37
N LEU A 246 -11.34 -0.79 -11.90
CA LEU A 246 -11.63 0.46 -11.17
C LEU A 246 -13.11 0.61 -10.81
N LEU A 247 -14.01 0.25 -11.72
CA LEU A 247 -15.44 0.29 -11.45
C LEU A 247 -15.81 -0.65 -10.29
N ARG A 248 -15.26 -1.87 -10.27
CA ARG A 248 -15.49 -2.83 -9.18
C ARG A 248 -14.99 -2.30 -7.83
N LEU A 249 -13.81 -1.68 -7.81
CA LEU A 249 -13.28 -0.99 -6.63
C LEU A 249 -14.25 0.08 -6.13
N ALA A 250 -14.74 0.95 -7.02
CA ALA A 250 -15.68 2.00 -6.63
C ALA A 250 -16.99 1.46 -6.05
N GLN A 251 -17.53 0.39 -6.63
CA GLN A 251 -18.79 -0.23 -6.20
C GLN A 251 -18.70 -0.89 -4.83
N ARG A 252 -17.55 -1.48 -4.50
CA ARG A 252 -17.40 -2.37 -3.34
C ARG A 252 -16.55 -1.78 -2.22
N CYS A 253 -15.72 -0.78 -2.53
CA CYS A 253 -14.87 -0.06 -1.61
C CYS A 253 -15.25 1.44 -1.58
N PRO A 254 -16.49 1.81 -1.21
CA PRO A 254 -16.97 3.19 -1.31
C PRO A 254 -16.23 4.16 -0.37
N ARG A 255 -15.50 3.64 0.62
CA ARG A 255 -14.70 4.41 1.59
C ARG A 255 -13.29 4.74 1.11
N MET A 256 -12.88 4.23 -0.06
CA MET A 256 -11.54 4.48 -0.59
C MET A 256 -11.38 5.97 -0.90
N THR A 257 -10.41 6.61 -0.26
CA THR A 257 -10.09 8.04 -0.42
C THR A 257 -8.84 8.28 -1.27
N LYS A 258 -7.93 7.29 -1.31
CA LYS A 258 -6.69 7.37 -2.07
C LYS A 258 -6.45 6.08 -2.84
N LEU A 259 -6.17 6.23 -4.13
CA LEU A 259 -5.79 5.14 -5.02
C LEU A 259 -4.51 5.54 -5.77
N ALA A 260 -3.48 4.71 -5.71
CA ALA A 260 -2.35 4.80 -6.64
C ALA A 260 -2.18 3.46 -7.33
N LEU A 261 -2.42 3.43 -8.64
CA LEU A 261 -2.44 2.21 -9.43
C LEU A 261 -2.31 2.55 -10.92
N ALA A 262 -1.45 1.81 -11.62
CA ALA A 262 -1.37 1.90 -13.08
C ALA A 262 -2.52 1.12 -13.74
N VAL A 263 -3.22 1.75 -14.67
CA VAL A 263 -4.44 1.20 -15.31
C VAL A 263 -4.41 1.46 -16.83
N ASP A 264 -4.79 0.47 -17.64
CA ASP A 264 -5.12 0.67 -19.04
C ASP A 264 -6.54 1.25 -19.18
N LEU A 265 -6.61 2.54 -19.47
CA LEU A 265 -7.84 3.28 -19.72
C LEU A 265 -8.14 3.46 -21.21
N ARG A 266 -7.44 2.74 -22.10
CA ARG A 266 -7.73 2.74 -23.55
C ARG A 266 -9.01 1.99 -23.87
N LEU A 267 -9.29 0.93 -23.11
CA LEU A 267 -10.50 0.14 -23.24
C LEU A 267 -11.59 0.74 -22.37
N ALA A 268 -12.48 1.51 -22.99
CA ALA A 268 -13.76 1.81 -22.36
C ALA A 268 -14.51 0.49 -22.10
N PRO A 269 -15.26 0.37 -20.99
CA PRO A 269 -16.16 -0.77 -20.80
C PRO A 269 -17.01 -0.90 -22.07
N PRO A 270 -17.11 -2.10 -22.67
CA PRO A 270 -17.92 -2.26 -23.88
C PRO A 270 -19.31 -1.70 -23.59
N PRO A 271 -19.88 -0.89 -24.50
CA PRO A 271 -21.25 -0.41 -24.32
C PRO A 271 -22.10 -1.67 -24.12
N ASP A 272 -22.85 -1.69 -23.01
CA ASP A 272 -23.59 -2.81 -22.41
C ASP A 272 -24.74 -3.28 -23.33
N SER A 273 -24.40 -3.60 -24.58
CA SER A 273 -25.26 -3.77 -25.75
C SER A 273 -25.99 -5.12 -25.73
N GLN A 274 -25.77 -5.93 -24.70
CA GLN A 274 -26.43 -7.22 -24.50
C GLN A 274 -27.21 -7.35 -23.18
N ARG A 275 -27.31 -6.29 -22.36
CA ARG A 275 -28.14 -6.36 -21.14
C ARG A 275 -29.53 -5.82 -21.38
N GLU A 276 -30.51 -6.71 -21.37
CA GLU A 276 -31.96 -6.40 -21.36
C GLU A 276 -32.45 -5.73 -20.05
N HIS A 277 -31.52 -5.31 -19.17
CA HIS A 277 -31.85 -4.75 -17.87
C HIS A 277 -31.73 -3.22 -17.85
N PRO A 278 -32.58 -2.53 -17.07
CA PRO A 278 -32.56 -1.07 -16.99
C PRO A 278 -31.17 -0.56 -16.62
N ILE A 279 -30.78 0.57 -17.22
CA ILE A 279 -29.51 1.27 -17.03
C ILE A 279 -29.43 1.74 -15.56
N ILE A 280 -29.00 0.84 -14.68
CA ILE A 280 -28.64 1.19 -13.30
C ILE A 280 -27.35 2.00 -13.41
N PRO A 281 -27.27 3.22 -12.83
CA PRO A 281 -26.02 3.96 -12.82
C PRO A 281 -24.94 3.05 -12.22
N PRO A 282 -23.76 2.98 -12.83
CA PRO A 282 -22.78 1.96 -12.48
C PRO A 282 -22.27 2.11 -11.04
N VAL A 283 -22.53 3.26 -10.39
CA VAL A 283 -22.18 3.56 -9.01
C VAL A 283 -23.31 4.39 -8.35
N PRO A 284 -23.57 4.23 -7.04
CA PRO A 284 -24.46 5.14 -6.31
C PRO A 284 -24.00 6.60 -6.41
N LEU A 285 -24.92 7.49 -6.81
CA LEU A 285 -24.62 8.92 -7.03
C LEU A 285 -25.03 9.84 -5.86
N SER A 286 -25.56 9.25 -4.78
CA SER A 286 -26.00 9.96 -3.58
C SER A 286 -25.92 9.06 -2.33
N GLY A 287 -25.75 9.68 -1.17
CA GLY A 287 -25.71 9.00 0.14
C GLY A 287 -24.32 8.50 0.52
N ASN A 288 -24.25 7.71 1.60
CA ASN A 288 -23.00 7.20 2.17
C ASN A 288 -22.29 6.14 1.29
N SER A 289 -22.88 5.79 0.16
CA SER A 289 -22.36 4.81 -0.80
C SER A 289 -21.71 5.46 -2.03
N VAL A 290 -21.65 6.79 -2.10
CA VAL A 290 -20.88 7.49 -3.13
C VAL A 290 -19.40 7.24 -2.88
N PRO A 291 -18.61 6.81 -3.88
CA PRO A 291 -17.19 6.62 -3.72
C PRO A 291 -16.50 7.88 -3.23
N ALA A 292 -15.76 7.73 -2.13
CA ALA A 292 -15.07 8.81 -1.45
C ALA A 292 -13.69 9.13 -2.05
N LEU A 293 -13.39 8.67 -3.27
CA LEU A 293 -12.05 8.80 -3.85
C LEU A 293 -11.72 10.28 -4.10
N VAL A 294 -10.67 10.78 -3.46
CA VAL A 294 -10.20 12.18 -3.53
C VAL A 294 -8.91 12.28 -4.34
N GLU A 295 -8.01 11.30 -4.20
CA GLU A 295 -6.70 11.28 -4.85
C GLU A 295 -6.53 10.01 -5.71
N PHE A 296 -6.18 10.20 -6.98
CA PHE A 296 -5.85 9.14 -7.92
C PHE A 296 -4.45 9.38 -8.53
N ASP A 297 -3.49 8.57 -8.14
CA ASP A 297 -2.17 8.53 -8.76
C ASP A 297 -2.13 7.43 -9.83
N ALA A 298 -2.27 7.87 -11.07
CA ALA A 298 -2.31 7.09 -12.28
C ALA A 298 -0.93 6.92 -12.94
N ARG A 299 0.18 7.08 -12.20
CA ARG A 299 1.53 6.85 -12.75
C ARG A 299 1.63 5.45 -13.36
N GLY A 300 2.15 5.37 -14.58
CA GLY A 300 2.23 4.13 -15.35
C GLY A 300 0.97 3.75 -16.13
N SER A 301 -0.13 4.50 -15.99
CA SER A 301 -1.40 4.24 -16.69
C SER A 301 -1.35 4.62 -18.17
N LEU A 302 -2.16 3.95 -18.99
CA LEU A 302 -2.36 4.28 -20.40
C LEU A 302 -3.67 5.04 -20.58
N LEU A 303 -3.61 6.26 -21.12
CA LEU A 303 -4.78 7.12 -21.33
C LEU A 303 -5.45 6.91 -22.71
N GLY A 304 -6.67 6.39 -22.73
CA GLY A 304 -7.45 6.25 -23.97
C GLY A 304 -7.95 7.55 -24.59
N ASP A 305 -9.17 7.50 -25.14
CA ASP A 305 -9.91 8.71 -25.50
C ASP A 305 -10.13 9.58 -24.26
N THR A 306 -9.52 10.76 -24.25
CA THR A 306 -9.55 11.72 -23.14
C THR A 306 -10.96 12.04 -22.68
N VAL A 307 -11.91 12.17 -23.62
CA VAL A 307 -13.32 12.47 -23.31
C VAL A 307 -14.00 11.28 -22.66
N GLY A 308 -13.83 10.08 -23.23
CA GLY A 308 -14.33 8.83 -22.69
C GLY A 308 -13.82 8.56 -21.28
N VAL A 309 -12.53 8.72 -21.04
CA VAL A 309 -11.91 8.53 -19.72
C VAL A 309 -12.41 9.58 -18.72
N ALA A 310 -12.45 10.86 -19.09
CA ALA A 310 -13.00 11.91 -18.23
C ALA A 310 -14.48 11.65 -17.87
N SER A 311 -15.26 11.19 -18.84
CA SER A 311 -16.67 10.80 -18.66
C SER A 311 -16.81 9.60 -17.74
N PHE A 312 -15.97 8.59 -17.88
CA PHE A 312 -15.93 7.44 -17.00
C PHE A 312 -15.58 7.85 -15.56
N LEU A 313 -14.45 8.54 -15.35
CA LEU A 313 -13.99 8.92 -14.01
C LEU A 313 -14.97 9.86 -13.30
N SER A 314 -15.58 10.81 -14.01
CA SER A 314 -16.60 11.69 -13.42
C SER A 314 -17.90 10.97 -13.04
N LEU A 315 -18.07 9.71 -13.45
CA LEU A 315 -19.26 8.89 -13.16
C LEU A 315 -18.97 8.03 -11.95
N VAL A 316 -17.79 7.41 -11.96
CA VAL A 316 -17.34 6.44 -10.96
C VAL A 316 -16.78 7.13 -9.71
N PHE A 317 -16.05 8.24 -9.87
CA PHE A 317 -15.39 8.98 -8.79
C PHE A 317 -15.71 10.48 -8.87
N PRO A 318 -16.96 10.91 -8.63
CA PRO A 318 -17.34 12.32 -8.75
C PRO A 318 -16.69 13.25 -7.71
N GLY A 319 -16.08 12.69 -6.65
CA GLY A 319 -15.36 13.41 -5.61
C GLY A 319 -13.85 13.53 -5.84
N LEU A 320 -13.33 13.06 -6.98
CA LEU A 320 -11.89 13.08 -7.26
C LEU A 320 -11.41 14.52 -7.47
N GLU A 321 -10.39 14.93 -6.71
CA GLU A 321 -9.84 16.29 -6.72
C GLU A 321 -8.44 16.34 -7.33
N ILE A 322 -7.63 15.33 -7.00
CA ILE A 322 -6.21 15.24 -7.34
C ILE A 322 -6.01 14.05 -8.27
N ILE A 323 -5.38 14.30 -9.43
CA ILE A 323 -4.97 13.27 -10.39
C ILE A 323 -3.48 13.47 -10.69
N LEU A 324 -2.67 12.43 -10.50
CA LEU A 324 -1.23 12.39 -10.81
C LEU A 324 -0.96 11.27 -11.82
N PRO A 325 0.15 11.28 -12.59
CA PRO A 325 1.06 12.40 -12.80
C PRO A 325 0.46 13.41 -13.78
N LEU A 326 1.03 14.60 -13.80
CA LEU A 326 0.56 15.72 -14.61
C LEU A 326 1.22 15.74 -16.00
N GLU A 327 1.14 14.64 -16.74
CA GLU A 327 1.59 14.56 -18.13
C GLU A 327 0.62 15.30 -19.08
N PRO A 328 1.06 15.76 -20.28
CA PRO A 328 0.24 16.60 -21.17
C PRO A 328 -1.18 16.09 -21.45
N GLY A 329 -1.36 14.79 -21.72
CA GLY A 329 -2.69 14.20 -21.95
C GLY A 329 -3.59 14.21 -20.71
N TRP A 330 -3.01 14.01 -19.52
CA TRP A 330 -3.71 13.99 -18.25
C TRP A 330 -4.25 15.37 -17.85
N TRP A 331 -3.59 16.46 -18.25
CA TRP A 331 -4.10 17.81 -18.02
C TRP A 331 -5.43 18.07 -18.72
N GLU A 332 -5.53 17.68 -19.99
CA GLU A 332 -6.77 17.85 -20.74
C GLU A 332 -7.89 16.96 -20.18
N MET A 333 -7.56 15.71 -19.83
CA MET A 333 -8.48 14.80 -19.16
C MET A 333 -9.01 15.39 -17.86
N GLN A 334 -8.13 15.91 -17.00
CA GLN A 334 -8.53 16.51 -15.71
C GLN A 334 -9.45 17.73 -15.90
N ARG A 335 -9.18 18.56 -16.92
CA ARG A 335 -10.03 19.70 -17.29
C ARG A 335 -11.43 19.23 -17.69
N LEU A 336 -11.52 18.23 -18.57
CA LEU A 336 -12.79 17.65 -19.02
C LEU A 336 -13.55 16.98 -17.87
N TYR A 337 -12.85 16.22 -17.02
CA TYR A 337 -13.40 15.59 -15.83
C TYR A 337 -14.08 16.63 -14.91
N ARG A 338 -13.40 17.73 -14.57
CA ARG A 338 -13.95 18.81 -13.73
C ARG A 338 -15.16 19.48 -14.36
N TRP A 339 -15.22 19.57 -15.69
CA TRP A 339 -16.40 20.08 -16.39
C TRP A 339 -17.57 19.09 -16.31
N LEU A 340 -17.34 17.81 -16.59
CA LEU A 340 -18.37 16.76 -16.55
C LEU A 340 -18.94 16.54 -15.15
N VAL A 341 -18.12 16.61 -14.10
CA VAL A 341 -18.60 16.56 -12.70
C VAL A 341 -19.60 17.68 -12.42
N ARG A 342 -19.32 18.91 -12.89
CA ARG A 342 -20.22 20.06 -12.72
C ARG A 342 -21.53 19.87 -13.49
N VAL A 343 -21.46 19.42 -14.75
CA VAL A 343 -22.65 19.12 -15.56
C VAL A 343 -23.52 18.08 -14.86
N ARG A 344 -22.94 16.97 -14.42
CA ARG A 344 -23.67 15.90 -13.73
C ARG A 344 -24.24 16.32 -12.38
N ALA A 345 -23.56 17.22 -11.66
CA ALA A 345 -24.12 17.80 -10.44
C ALA A 345 -25.37 18.64 -10.75
N GLN A 346 -25.36 19.42 -11.83
CA GLN A 346 -26.52 20.20 -12.29
C GLN A 346 -27.66 19.30 -12.75
N GLU A 347 -27.38 18.27 -13.54
CA GLU A 347 -28.37 17.28 -14.00
C GLU A 347 -29.05 16.58 -12.81
N ARG A 348 -28.27 16.19 -11.80
CA ARG A 348 -28.79 15.59 -10.55
C ARG A 348 -29.69 16.56 -9.80
N ALA A 349 -29.23 17.80 -9.60
CA ALA A 349 -30.03 18.83 -8.91
C ALA A 349 -31.34 19.13 -9.67
N PHE A 350 -31.29 19.18 -11.00
CA PHE A 350 -32.47 19.36 -11.84
C PHE A 350 -33.43 18.17 -11.75
N GLY A 351 -32.90 16.94 -11.80
CA GLY A 351 -33.69 15.71 -11.66
C GLY A 351 -34.38 15.59 -10.29
N GLN A 352 -33.72 16.06 -9.22
CA GLN A 352 -34.28 16.10 -7.86
C GLN A 352 -35.43 17.12 -7.77
N LYS A 353 -35.23 18.34 -8.31
CA LYS A 353 -36.26 19.39 -8.35
C LYS A 353 -37.48 18.99 -9.18
N SER A 354 -37.27 18.26 -10.27
CA SER A 354 -38.34 17.86 -11.20
C SER A 354 -39.18 16.66 -10.71
N GLY A 355 -38.92 16.12 -9.52
CA GLY A 355 -39.65 14.97 -8.96
C GLY A 355 -39.40 13.63 -9.66
N ARG A 356 -38.63 13.60 -10.76
CA ARG A 356 -38.36 12.40 -11.58
C ARG A 356 -37.56 11.31 -10.85
N LEU A 357 -36.82 11.67 -9.79
CA LEU A 357 -36.03 10.71 -9.00
C LEU A 357 -36.82 9.97 -7.92
N ARG A 358 -38.04 10.42 -7.54
CA ARG A 358 -38.84 9.75 -6.51
C ARG A 358 -39.50 8.45 -6.98
N GLN A 359 -39.57 8.19 -8.30
CA GLN A 359 -40.29 7.04 -8.86
C GLN A 359 -39.41 5.80 -9.15
N ARG A 360 -38.08 5.85 -8.93
CA ARG A 360 -37.16 4.76 -9.30
C ARG A 360 -36.43 4.09 -8.12
N ALA A 361 -36.73 4.48 -6.88
CA ALA A 361 -36.11 3.93 -5.67
C ALA A 361 -37.07 3.08 -4.82
N GLY A 362 -38.19 2.63 -5.41
CA GLY A 362 -39.16 1.73 -4.79
C GLY A 362 -38.95 0.29 -5.23
#